data_AF-A0A820NDG0-F1
#
_entry.id   AF-A0A820NDG0-F1
#
_cell.length_a   1.000
_cell.length_b   1.000
_cell.length_c   1.000
_cell.angle_alpha   90.00
_cell.angle_beta   90.00
_cell.angle_gamma   90.00
#
_symmetry.space_group_name_H-M   'P 1'
#
loop_
_entity.id
_entity.type
_entity.pdbx_description
1 polymer ?
#
loop_
_entity_poly.entity_id
_entity_poly.type
_entity_poly.pdbx_seq_one_letter_code
_entity_poly.pdbx_strand_id
1 'polypeptide(L)'
;MCTYKNSEKDSEIDWIRMRSDIGDNTIGTKFGTYLAFDMTSTTIPSSRTLLISPYLDNTVQYCFQYYYRRYGDGQGSLIINRQTFTNMTVDDLLVKHESNDFTNEWKIHQIVLNPLLNQTS
;
A
#
# COMPACT_ATOMS: atom_id res chain seq x y z
N MET A 1 6.24 9.52 6.21
CA MET A 1 6.58 8.83 4.94
C MET A 1 6.06 9.73 3.83
N CYS A 2 6.82 10.74 3.39
CA CYS A 2 6.21 11.91 2.74
C CYS A 2 4.93 12.31 3.50
N THR A 3 3.79 12.39 2.83
CA THR A 3 2.46 12.67 3.40
C THR A 3 1.63 11.42 3.75
N TYR A 4 2.14 10.21 3.52
CA TYR A 4 1.53 8.95 3.97
C TYR A 4 1.79 8.71 5.46
N LYS A 5 0.84 8.04 6.12
CA LYS A 5 0.88 7.72 7.56
C LYS A 5 0.43 6.28 7.83
N ASN A 6 0.97 5.67 8.88
CA ASN A 6 0.41 4.43 9.43
C ASN A 6 -0.97 4.72 10.05
N SER A 7 -1.85 3.71 10.06
CA SER A 7 -3.11 3.83 10.78
C SER A 7 -2.89 3.78 12.29
N GLU A 8 -3.52 4.71 13.01
CA GLU A 8 -3.44 4.80 14.47
C GLU A 8 -4.41 3.85 15.19
N LYS A 9 -5.40 3.30 14.45
CA LYS A 9 -6.52 2.52 15.04
C LYS A 9 -6.77 1.19 14.35
N ASP A 10 -6.49 1.10 13.06
CA ASP A 10 -6.88 -0.03 12.23
C ASP A 10 -5.73 -1.00 11.93
N SER A 11 -4.54 -0.77 12.50
CA SER A 11 -3.40 -1.68 12.37
C SER A 11 -2.76 -1.98 13.71
N GLU A 12 -2.40 -3.25 13.91
CA GLU A 12 -1.65 -3.72 15.08
C GLU A 12 -0.15 -3.49 14.91
N ILE A 13 0.30 -3.34 13.65
CA ILE A 13 1.70 -3.19 13.28
C ILE A 13 1.83 -2.11 12.21
N ASP A 14 2.88 -1.31 12.35
CA ASP A 14 3.21 -0.20 11.46
C ASP A 14 4.07 -0.64 10.28
N TRP A 15 3.88 0.00 9.12
CA TRP A 15 4.90 -0.03 8.09
C TRP A 15 6.15 0.67 8.61
N ILE A 16 7.30 0.05 8.38
CA ILE A 16 8.59 0.62 8.76
C ILE A 16 9.34 1.09 7.53
N ARG A 17 10.00 2.24 7.65
CA ARG A 17 10.86 2.78 6.60
C ARG A 17 12.22 2.09 6.69
N MET A 18 12.55 1.28 5.71
CA MET A 18 13.83 0.57 5.62
C MET A 18 14.74 1.19 4.56
N ARG A 19 16.05 1.05 4.76
CA ARG A 19 17.06 1.32 3.74
C ARG A 19 17.59 -0.01 3.22
N SER A 20 17.73 -0.13 1.91
CA SER A 20 18.32 -1.33 1.29
C SER A 20 19.82 -1.13 1.11
N ASP A 21 20.64 -1.99 1.71
CA ASP A 21 22.07 -2.11 1.33
C ASP A 21 22.24 -2.79 -0.05
N ILE A 22 21.16 -3.37 -0.61
CA ILE A 22 21.13 -4.17 -1.85
C ILE A 22 20.30 -3.47 -2.94
N GLY A 23 20.22 -2.14 -2.91
CA GLY A 23 19.49 -1.34 -3.91
C GLY A 23 17.97 -1.38 -3.73
N ASP A 24 17.33 -0.22 -3.83
CA ASP A 24 15.89 -0.15 -4.13
C ASP A 24 15.71 0.16 -5.62
N ASN A 25 14.51 -0.13 -6.16
CA ASN A 25 14.18 0.18 -7.54
C ASN A 25 13.75 1.63 -7.76
N THR A 26 13.88 2.47 -6.73
CA THR A 26 13.59 3.91 -6.82
C THR A 26 14.82 4.68 -7.30
N ILE A 27 16.04 4.17 -7.09
CA ILE A 27 17.28 4.83 -7.51
C ILE A 27 18.29 3.86 -8.15
N GLY A 28 18.10 2.54 -8.06
CA GLY A 28 19.10 1.56 -8.53
C GLY A 28 20.43 1.65 -7.76
N THR A 29 20.43 2.29 -6.59
CA THR A 29 21.62 2.50 -5.74
C THR A 29 21.36 2.05 -4.30
N LYS A 30 22.45 1.82 -3.56
CA LYS A 30 22.48 1.47 -2.13
C LYS A 30 21.85 2.53 -1.19
N PHE A 31 21.25 3.60 -1.73
CA PHE A 31 20.64 4.71 -0.98
C PHE A 31 19.12 4.70 -1.02
N GLY A 32 18.58 3.65 -1.63
CA GLY A 32 17.18 3.41 -1.73
C GLY A 32 16.44 3.28 -0.39
N THR A 33 15.25 3.88 -0.29
CA THR A 33 14.34 3.68 0.82
C THR A 33 13.03 3.05 0.34
N TYR A 34 12.61 1.97 1.00
CA TYR A 34 11.30 1.36 0.80
C TYR A 34 10.54 1.25 2.12
N LEU A 35 9.24 1.02 2.03
CA LEU A 35 8.42 0.63 3.17
C LEU A 35 8.39 -0.90 3.24
N ALA A 36 8.59 -1.42 4.44
CA ALA A 36 8.61 -2.85 4.69
C ALA A 36 7.67 -3.19 5.83
N PHE A 37 7.18 -4.42 5.77
CA PHE A 37 6.46 -5.08 6.85
C PHE A 37 7.01 -6.50 6.94
N ASP A 38 7.48 -6.88 8.12
CA ASP A 38 8.05 -8.19 8.37
C ASP A 38 6.98 -9.15 8.92
N MET A 39 6.55 -10.07 8.08
CA MET A 39 5.59 -11.10 8.45
C MET A 39 6.23 -12.26 9.23
N THR A 40 7.55 -12.39 9.24
CA THR A 40 8.24 -13.54 9.86
C THR A 40 8.41 -13.38 11.37
N SER A 41 8.53 -12.15 11.85
CA SER A 41 8.62 -11.82 13.28
C SER A 41 7.25 -11.62 13.94
N THR A 42 6.17 -11.65 13.16
CA THR A 42 4.80 -11.44 13.65
C THR A 42 4.21 -12.77 14.13
N THR A 43 3.98 -12.91 15.43
CA THR A 43 3.39 -14.10 16.06
C THR A 43 1.86 -14.15 16.01
N ILE A 44 1.21 -13.13 15.43
CA ILE A 44 -0.25 -12.98 15.42
C ILE A 44 -0.78 -13.39 14.01
N PRO A 45 -1.52 -14.52 13.89
CA PRO A 45 -1.97 -15.07 12.60
C PRO A 45 -2.98 -14.23 11.79
N SER A 46 -3.19 -12.96 12.14
CA SER A 46 -4.16 -12.06 11.50
C SER A 46 -3.76 -10.59 11.52
N SER A 47 -2.50 -10.27 11.85
CA SER A 47 -2.09 -8.87 11.90
C SER A 47 -2.16 -8.24 10.52
N ARG A 48 -2.86 -7.10 10.45
CA ARG A 48 -2.88 -6.23 9.29
C ARG A 48 -2.10 -4.95 9.60
N THR A 49 -1.36 -4.49 8.61
CA THR A 49 -0.75 -3.16 8.62
C THR A 49 -1.44 -2.29 7.58
N LEU A 50 -1.76 -1.04 7.93
CA LEU A 50 -2.49 -0.13 7.06
C LEU A 50 -1.71 1.16 6.87
N LEU A 51 -1.38 1.46 5.63
CA LEU A 51 -0.79 2.73 5.22
C LEU A 51 -1.85 3.59 4.55
N ILE A 52 -2.06 4.79 5.08
CA ILE A 52 -3.08 5.73 4.63
C ILE A 52 -2.42 6.81 3.77
N SER A 53 -2.96 7.00 2.55
CA SER A 53 -2.56 8.10 1.66
C SER A 53 -3.10 9.45 2.16
N PRO A 54 -2.62 10.57 1.60
CA PRO A 54 -3.37 11.81 1.66
C PRO A 54 -4.74 11.67 1.00
N TYR A 55 -5.63 12.60 1.30
CA TYR A 55 -6.86 12.76 0.55
C TYR A 55 -6.54 13.18 -0.88
N LEU A 56 -7.19 12.53 -1.85
CA LEU A 56 -7.10 12.86 -3.26
C LEU A 56 -8.39 13.55 -3.68
N ASP A 57 -8.29 14.52 -4.58
CA ASP A 57 -9.47 15.14 -5.22
C ASP A 57 -10.22 14.07 -6.02
N ASN A 58 -11.52 13.91 -5.78
CA ASN A 58 -12.32 12.86 -6.42
C ASN A 58 -12.78 13.23 -7.85
N THR A 59 -12.55 14.45 -8.31
CA THR A 59 -12.97 14.94 -9.64
C THR A 59 -11.95 14.69 -10.74
N VAL A 60 -10.73 14.31 -10.37
CA VAL A 60 -9.60 14.13 -11.29
C VAL A 60 -9.20 12.65 -11.39
N GLN A 61 -8.71 12.24 -12.55
CA GLN A 61 -8.15 10.90 -12.75
C GLN A 61 -6.71 10.86 -12.24
N TYR A 62 -6.34 9.79 -11.54
CA TYR A 62 -4.96 9.54 -11.12
C TYR A 62 -4.41 8.26 -11.71
N CYS A 63 -3.11 8.25 -11.93
CA CYS A 63 -2.34 7.05 -12.20
C CYS A 63 -1.49 6.74 -10.98
N PHE A 64 -1.91 5.78 -10.17
CA PHE A 64 -1.17 5.34 -9.00
C PHE A 64 -0.17 4.25 -9.40
N GLN A 65 1.12 4.56 -9.28
CA GLN A 65 2.20 3.63 -9.56
C GLN A 65 2.95 3.31 -8.27
N TYR A 66 3.31 2.04 -8.11
CA TYR A 66 4.09 1.57 -6.97
C TYR A 66 4.97 0.40 -7.37
N TYR A 67 6.08 0.25 -6.65
CA TYR A 67 6.90 -0.94 -6.72
C TYR A 67 6.55 -1.87 -5.57
N TYR A 68 6.40 -3.15 -5.86
CA TYR A 68 6.13 -4.17 -4.85
C TYR A 68 7.13 -5.31 -5.02
N ARG A 69 7.68 -5.76 -3.90
CA ARG A 69 8.53 -6.94 -3.79
C ARG A 69 8.10 -7.71 -2.57
N ARG A 70 7.91 -9.00 -2.73
CA ARG A 70 7.71 -9.93 -1.63
C ARG A 70 8.89 -10.88 -1.56
N TYR A 71 9.41 -11.06 -0.36
CA TYR A 71 10.46 -12.02 -0.05
C TYR A 71 9.94 -13.05 0.96
N GLY A 72 10.26 -14.33 0.74
CA GLY A 72 9.83 -15.43 1.61
C GLY A 72 8.54 -16.12 1.13
N ASP A 73 8.25 -17.25 1.76
CA ASP A 73 7.14 -18.19 1.50
C ASP A 73 5.93 -17.97 2.43
N GLY A 74 6.03 -17.05 3.39
CA GLY A 74 4.98 -16.78 4.37
C GLY A 74 3.67 -16.34 3.72
N GLN A 75 2.54 -16.70 4.33
CA GLN A 75 1.20 -16.33 3.87
C GLN A 75 0.92 -14.84 4.11
N GLY A 76 0.32 -14.17 3.13
CA GLY A 76 0.05 -12.73 3.18
C GLY A 76 -0.21 -12.14 1.80
N SER A 77 -0.75 -10.92 1.76
CA SER A 77 -1.06 -10.22 0.51
C SER A 77 -1.08 -8.72 0.72
N LEU A 78 -0.73 -7.95 -0.32
CA LEU A 78 -0.97 -6.51 -0.36
C LEU A 78 -2.38 -6.25 -0.90
N ILE A 79 -3.16 -5.45 -0.18
CA ILE A 79 -4.47 -4.99 -0.61
C ILE A 79 -4.42 -3.47 -0.74
N ILE A 80 -4.91 -2.96 -1.88
CA ILE A 80 -5.08 -1.52 -2.12
C ILE A 80 -6.57 -1.27 -2.22
N ASN A 81 -7.09 -0.50 -1.25
CA ASN A 81 -8.47 -0.06 -1.21
C ASN A 81 -8.54 1.44 -1.53
N ARG A 82 -9.63 1.83 -2.17
CA ARG A 82 -10.05 3.23 -2.29
C ARG A 82 -11.14 3.48 -1.27
N GLN A 83 -10.87 4.34 -0.31
CA GLN A 83 -11.84 4.74 0.70
C GLN A 83 -12.51 6.05 0.29
N THR A 84 -13.83 6.13 0.40
CA THR A 84 -14.59 7.36 0.19
C THR A 84 -15.45 7.65 1.41
N PHE A 85 -15.72 8.94 1.66
CA PHE A 85 -16.44 9.41 2.83
C PHE A 85 -17.68 10.16 2.37
N THR A 86 -18.86 9.59 2.58
CA THR A 86 -20.14 10.18 2.18
C THR A 86 -21.07 10.21 3.37
N ASN A 87 -21.57 11.38 3.79
CA ASN A 87 -22.57 11.49 4.87
C ASN A 87 -22.29 10.57 6.09
N MET A 88 -21.03 10.55 6.56
CA MET A 88 -20.52 9.76 7.70
C MET A 88 -20.38 8.25 7.48
N THR A 89 -20.64 7.72 6.29
CA THR A 89 -20.28 6.34 5.93
C THR A 89 -18.93 6.31 5.22
N VAL A 90 -18.11 5.34 5.61
CA VAL A 90 -16.89 4.97 4.87
C VAL A 90 -17.27 3.88 3.89
N ASP A 91 -17.03 4.12 2.60
CA ASP A 91 -17.14 3.11 1.56
C ASP A 91 -15.74 2.70 1.10
N ASP A 92 -15.45 1.41 1.23
CA ASP A 92 -14.15 0.81 0.94
C ASP A 92 -14.27 -0.07 -0.32
N LEU A 93 -13.71 0.42 -1.42
CA LEU A 93 -13.66 -0.31 -2.68
C LEU A 93 -12.31 -1.02 -2.83
N LEU A 94 -12.32 -2.34 -2.98
CA LEU A 94 -11.13 -3.11 -3.37
C LEU A 94 -10.69 -2.74 -4.78
N VAL A 95 -9.48 -2.18 -4.90
CA VAL A 95 -8.90 -1.79 -6.19
C VAL A 95 -7.90 -2.84 -6.69
N LYS A 96 -7.09 -3.39 -5.79
CA LYS A 96 -6.08 -4.38 -6.13
C LYS A 96 -5.79 -5.32 -4.98
N HIS A 97 -5.56 -6.60 -5.32
CA HIS A 97 -5.10 -7.64 -4.41
C HIS A 97 -3.89 -8.35 -5.02
N GLU A 98 -2.75 -8.29 -4.34
CA GLU A 98 -1.49 -8.92 -4.74
C GLU A 98 -1.15 -10.03 -3.74
N SER A 99 -1.32 -11.29 -4.13
CA SER A 99 -1.15 -12.45 -3.24
C SER A 99 -0.16 -13.51 -3.74
N ASN A 100 0.20 -13.48 -5.03
CA ASN A 100 0.87 -14.62 -5.68
C ASN A 100 2.24 -14.30 -6.29
N ASP A 101 2.78 -13.10 -6.06
CA ASP A 101 4.07 -12.69 -6.64
C ASP A 101 5.23 -12.94 -5.67
N PHE A 102 5.75 -14.18 -5.67
CA PHE A 102 6.86 -14.63 -4.81
C PHE A 102 8.23 -14.48 -5.47
N THR A 103 8.36 -13.60 -6.46
CA THR A 103 9.57 -13.56 -7.32
C THR A 103 10.82 -13.03 -6.62
N ASN A 104 10.73 -12.52 -5.39
CA ASN A 104 11.84 -11.85 -4.70
C ASN A 104 12.46 -10.71 -5.53
N GLU A 105 11.70 -10.17 -6.47
CA GLU A 105 12.10 -9.09 -7.36
C GLU A 105 11.12 -7.93 -7.17
N TRP A 106 11.61 -6.73 -7.41
CA TRP A 106 10.76 -5.55 -7.44
C TRP A 106 10.06 -5.47 -8.78
N LYS A 107 8.74 -5.36 -8.74
CA LYS A 107 7.92 -5.15 -9.92
C LYS A 107 7.16 -3.86 -9.82
N ILE A 108 7.02 -3.19 -10.96
CA ILE A 108 6.18 -2.00 -11.08
C ILE A 108 4.74 -2.41 -11.32
N HIS A 109 3.83 -1.78 -10.60
CA HIS A 109 2.40 -1.94 -10.74
C HIS A 109 1.78 -0.56 -10.98
N GLN A 110 0.73 -0.53 -11.77
CA GLN A 110 0.01 0.69 -12.12
C GLN A 110 -1.49 0.46 -12.00
N ILE A 111 -2.16 1.42 -11.36
CA ILE A 111 -3.60 1.44 -11.14
C ILE A 111 -4.12 2.78 -11.64
N VAL A 112 -5.16 2.74 -12.48
CA VAL A 112 -5.89 3.95 -12.88
C VAL A 112 -7.03 4.17 -11.90
N LEU A 113 -7.04 5.30 -11.20
CA LEU A 113 -8.11 5.72 -10.33
C LEU A 113 -8.97 6.73 -11.07
N ASN A 114 -10.14 6.29 -11.53
CA ASN A 114 -11.08 7.16 -12.24
C ASN A 114 -11.75 8.17 -11.30
N PRO A 115 -12.15 9.35 -11.81
CA PRO A 115 -12.99 10.29 -11.07
C PRO A 115 -14.27 9.64 -10.57
N LEU A 116 -14.76 10.08 -9.40
CA LEU A 116 -16.08 9.71 -8.87
C LEU A 116 -17.09 10.78 -9.29
N LEU A 117 -17.32 10.89 -10.59
CA LEU A 117 -18.35 11.78 -11.13
C LEU A 117 -19.67 11.00 -11.13
N ASN A 118 -20.48 11.21 -10.08
CA ASN A 118 -21.92 10.90 -9.93
C ASN A 118 -22.28 10.49 -8.50
N GLN A 119 -22.10 11.39 -7.54
CA GLN A 119 -22.87 11.34 -6.29
C GLN A 119 -23.81 12.54 -6.29
N THR A 120 -24.90 12.42 -7.03
CA THR A 120 -25.99 13.38 -6.98
C THR A 120 -26.60 13.36 -5.58
N SER A 121 -26.77 14.57 -5.05
CA SER A 121 -27.40 14.96 -3.78
C SER A 121 -28.73 14.27 -3.48
#